data_AF-A0A915LI31-F1
#
_entry.id   AF-A0A915LI31-F1
#
_cell.length_a   1.000
_cell.length_b   1.000
_cell.length_c   1.000
_cell.angle_alpha   90.00
_cell.angle_beta   90.00
_cell.angle_gamma   90.00
#
_symmetry.space_group_name_H-M   'P 1'
#
loop_
_entity.id
_entity.type
_entity.pdbx_description
1 polymer ?
#
loop_
_entity_poly.entity_id
_entity_poly.type
_entity_poly.pdbx_seq_one_letter_code
_entity_poly.pdbx_strand_id
1 'polypeptide(L)'
;MVSTIPTLRLFYRVFIIKRTATRLASLDTSTASPSSSSNKFNRYDTNLKLVEALNNENFDQIGSPLILGNKTQKDYVELFREQLDSEEAFFTMIKNTTRTSELEPMEKLIESWEWKEHIEENLNRIIAEKPMSKELRTFFNNIDTKECADNLLLLLQSILCRGQRSVPIVELNKVFPRIIINLYRDPFFRLLSVEYKKNIELLFKEYIKYYLDRNISKRYTIRDWW
;
A
#
# COMPACT_ATOMS: atom_id res chain seq x y z
N MET A 1 18.21 31.34 -6.98
CA MET A 1 17.56 30.46 -7.98
C MET A 1 17.97 29.02 -7.69
N VAL A 2 17.12 28.03 -8.01
CA VAL A 2 17.23 26.58 -7.75
C VAL A 2 16.43 26.11 -6.51
N SER A 3 15.28 25.46 -6.76
CA SER A 3 14.70 24.30 -6.03
C SER A 3 13.17 24.13 -6.14
N THR A 4 12.48 24.77 -7.10
CA THR A 4 11.02 24.58 -7.32
C THR A 4 10.66 23.36 -8.18
N ILE A 5 11.65 22.66 -8.75
CA ILE A 5 11.45 21.56 -9.72
C ILE A 5 10.93 20.24 -9.09
N PRO A 6 11.29 19.84 -7.85
CA PRO A 6 10.79 18.57 -7.28
C PRO A 6 9.30 18.60 -6.94
N THR A 7 8.80 19.72 -6.41
CA THR A 7 7.41 19.88 -5.99
C THR A 7 6.46 19.92 -7.19
N LEU A 8 6.85 20.61 -8.27
CA LEU A 8 6.13 20.63 -9.55
C LEU A 8 6.02 19.24 -10.19
N ARG A 9 7.01 18.35 -10.02
CA ARG A 9 6.92 16.95 -10.48
C ARG A 9 5.93 16.12 -9.67
N LEU A 10 5.80 16.38 -8.36
CA LEU A 10 4.78 15.74 -7.52
C LEU A 10 3.38 16.19 -7.95
N PHE A 11 3.19 17.49 -8.19
CA PHE A 11 1.93 18.05 -8.69
C PHE A 11 1.58 17.57 -10.09
N TYR A 12 2.55 17.47 -11.01
CA TYR A 12 2.31 16.93 -12.33
C TYR A 12 1.87 15.46 -12.27
N ARG A 13 2.44 14.66 -11.34
CA ARG A 13 2.02 13.27 -11.12
C ARG A 13 0.62 13.17 -10.51
N VAL A 14 0.28 13.99 -9.51
CA VAL A 14 -1.07 14.00 -8.91
C VAL A 14 -2.13 14.51 -9.89
N PHE A 15 -1.81 15.55 -10.66
CA PHE A 15 -2.71 16.10 -11.68
C PHE A 15 -2.90 15.16 -12.86
N ILE A 16 -1.83 14.48 -13.30
CA ILE A 16 -1.94 13.38 -14.27
C ILE A 16 -2.79 12.26 -13.68
N ILE A 17 -2.53 11.77 -12.47
CA ILE A 17 -3.29 10.68 -11.87
C ILE A 17 -4.78 11.05 -11.77
N LYS A 18 -5.14 12.27 -11.35
CA LYS A 18 -6.53 12.73 -11.34
C LYS A 18 -7.12 12.75 -12.75
N ARG A 19 -6.43 13.35 -13.73
CA ARG A 19 -6.89 13.41 -15.13
C ARG A 19 -7.00 12.03 -15.80
N THR A 20 -6.11 11.11 -15.47
CA THR A 20 -6.09 9.73 -15.98
C THR A 20 -7.19 8.91 -15.31
N ALA A 21 -7.42 9.06 -14.00
CA ALA A 21 -8.53 8.43 -13.29
C ALA A 21 -9.89 8.94 -13.79
N THR A 22 -10.03 10.24 -14.04
CA THR A 22 -11.26 10.80 -14.63
C THR A 22 -11.44 10.36 -16.09
N ARG A 23 -10.34 10.23 -16.86
CA ARG A 23 -10.40 9.67 -18.22
C ARG A 23 -10.75 8.18 -18.25
N LEU A 24 -10.20 7.38 -17.33
CA LEU A 24 -10.52 5.96 -17.18
C LEU A 24 -11.99 5.78 -16.77
N ALA A 25 -12.48 6.56 -15.81
CA ALA A 25 -13.89 6.56 -15.43
C ALA A 25 -14.81 7.00 -16.60
N SER A 26 -14.36 7.94 -17.46
CA SER A 26 -15.11 8.34 -18.66
C SER A 26 -15.05 7.30 -19.79
N LEU A 27 -13.95 6.55 -19.89
CA LEU A 27 -13.78 5.44 -20.84
C LEU A 27 -14.72 4.28 -20.49
N ASP A 28 -14.85 3.93 -19.20
CA ASP A 28 -15.80 2.91 -18.74
C ASP A 28 -17.26 3.24 -19.07
N THR A 29 -17.63 4.53 -19.07
CA THR A 29 -19.00 4.95 -19.45
C THR A 29 -19.22 5.05 -20.95
N SER A 30 -18.17 5.11 -21.77
CA SER A 30 -18.27 5.33 -23.23
C SER A 30 -17.97 4.08 -24.08
N THR A 31 -17.44 3.01 -23.48
CA THR A 31 -17.23 1.71 -24.15
C THR A 31 -18.39 0.73 -23.98
N ALA A 32 -19.50 1.13 -23.34
CA ALA A 32 -20.72 0.33 -23.26
C ALA A 32 -21.54 0.41 -24.56
N SER A 33 -20.95 -0.01 -25.68
CA SER A 33 -21.67 -0.40 -26.90
C SER A 33 -21.23 -1.82 -27.23
N PRO A 34 -22.13 -2.83 -27.20
CA PRO A 34 -21.74 -4.21 -27.37
C PRO A 34 -21.50 -4.49 -28.86
N SER A 35 -20.29 -4.25 -29.34
CA SER A 35 -19.85 -4.80 -30.61
C SER A 35 -19.41 -6.25 -30.38
N SER A 36 -20.24 -7.15 -30.91
CA SER A 36 -19.98 -8.58 -31.02
C SER A 36 -18.64 -8.84 -31.70
N SER A 37 -17.59 -9.04 -30.91
CA SER A 37 -16.39 -9.76 -31.32
C SER A 37 -16.07 -10.75 -30.22
N SER A 38 -15.91 -11.99 -30.65
CA SER A 38 -15.78 -13.19 -29.84
C SER A 38 -14.78 -13.04 -28.70
N ASN A 39 -15.12 -13.62 -27.54
CA ASN A 39 -14.27 -13.89 -26.39
C ASN A 39 -12.83 -14.25 -26.79
N LYS A 40 -11.95 -13.24 -26.89
CA LYS A 40 -10.50 -13.39 -26.96
C LYS A 40 -9.96 -12.99 -25.59
N PHE A 41 -10.22 -13.82 -24.59
CA PHE A 41 -9.46 -13.76 -23.34
C PHE A 41 -8.04 -14.27 -23.67
N ASN A 42 -7.05 -13.42 -23.41
CA ASN A 42 -5.66 -13.55 -23.86
C ASN A 42 -4.98 -14.84 -23.34
N ARG A 43 -4.94 -15.86 -24.19
CA ARG A 43 -3.94 -16.93 -24.12
C ARG A 43 -2.55 -16.34 -24.37
N TYR A 44 -1.49 -16.96 -23.83
CA TYR A 44 -0.11 -16.57 -24.15
C TYR A 44 0.07 -16.50 -25.68
N ASP A 45 0.95 -15.62 -26.16
CA ASP A 45 1.18 -15.44 -27.60
C ASP A 45 1.35 -16.81 -28.29
N THR A 46 0.42 -17.13 -29.19
CA THR A 46 0.36 -18.41 -29.89
C THR A 46 1.57 -18.65 -30.78
N ASN A 47 2.36 -17.60 -31.06
CA ASN A 47 3.60 -17.71 -31.82
C ASN A 47 4.80 -18.14 -30.96
N LEU A 48 4.66 -18.13 -29.62
CA LEU A 48 5.70 -18.57 -28.69
C LEU A 48 5.54 -20.06 -28.37
N LYS A 49 6.30 -20.91 -29.05
CA LYS A 49 6.30 -22.37 -28.86
C LYS A 49 6.53 -22.83 -27.41
N LEU A 50 7.27 -22.03 -26.62
CA LEU A 50 7.58 -22.36 -25.22
C LEU A 50 6.37 -22.32 -24.28
N VAL A 51 5.34 -21.56 -24.62
CA VAL A 51 4.14 -21.35 -23.78
C VAL A 51 2.89 -21.99 -24.40
N GLU A 52 3.03 -22.64 -25.55
CA GLU A 52 1.96 -23.34 -26.26
C GLU A 52 1.29 -24.41 -25.37
N ALA A 53 2.09 -25.15 -24.58
CA ALA A 53 1.57 -26.14 -23.64
C ALA A 53 0.75 -25.53 -22.49
N LEU A 54 0.99 -24.26 -22.13
CA LEU A 54 0.24 -23.55 -21.09
C LEU A 54 -1.09 -22.97 -21.61
N ASN A 55 -1.21 -22.84 -22.93
CA ASN A 55 -2.46 -22.46 -23.60
C ASN A 55 -3.41 -23.64 -23.84
N ASN A 56 -2.93 -24.87 -23.68
CA ASN A 56 -3.71 -26.08 -23.88
C ASN A 56 -4.36 -26.55 -22.57
N GLU A 57 -5.68 -26.74 -22.64
CA GLU A 57 -6.64 -26.85 -21.54
C GLU A 57 -6.61 -28.22 -20.81
N ASN A 58 -5.47 -28.63 -20.24
CA ASN A 58 -5.44 -29.80 -19.35
C ASN A 58 -5.73 -29.45 -17.87
N PHE A 59 -6.37 -28.30 -17.60
CA PHE A 59 -6.87 -27.96 -16.26
C PHE A 59 -8.23 -28.64 -15.93
N ASP A 60 -8.83 -29.29 -16.93
CA ASP A 60 -10.22 -29.78 -16.89
C ASP A 60 -10.53 -30.82 -15.81
N GLN A 61 -9.54 -31.58 -15.33
CA GLN A 61 -9.80 -32.70 -14.42
C GLN A 61 -9.58 -32.39 -12.93
N ILE A 62 -8.70 -31.45 -12.58
CA ILE A 62 -8.24 -31.27 -11.18
C ILE A 62 -8.67 -29.92 -10.59
N GLY A 63 -8.91 -28.89 -11.43
CA GLY A 63 -9.06 -27.50 -10.97
C GLY A 63 -7.70 -26.88 -10.61
N SER A 64 -7.68 -25.64 -10.10
CA SER A 64 -6.41 -25.02 -9.68
C SER A 64 -5.76 -25.82 -8.55
N PRO A 65 -4.45 -26.13 -8.62
CA PRO A 65 -3.73 -26.82 -7.53
C PRO A 65 -3.63 -25.97 -6.25
N LEU A 66 -4.02 -24.70 -6.32
CA LEU A 66 -3.99 -23.74 -5.22
C LEU A 66 -5.34 -23.60 -4.49
N ILE A 67 -6.33 -24.44 -4.83
CA ILE A 67 -7.61 -24.48 -4.11
C ILE A 67 -7.35 -25.01 -2.70
N LEU A 68 -7.37 -24.12 -1.71
CA LEU A 68 -7.33 -24.51 -0.31
C LEU A 68 -8.74 -24.95 0.11
N GLY A 69 -9.00 -26.26 0.09
CA GLY A 69 -10.34 -26.81 0.38
C GLY A 69 -10.88 -26.53 1.79
N ASN A 70 -10.09 -25.89 2.66
CA ASN A 70 -10.35 -25.77 4.09
C ASN A 70 -10.71 -24.33 4.51
N LYS A 71 -10.83 -23.39 3.56
CA LYS A 71 -11.12 -21.98 3.84
C LYS A 71 -12.35 -21.50 3.11
N THR A 72 -13.18 -20.75 3.82
CA THR A 72 -14.37 -20.08 3.29
C THR A 72 -14.01 -18.70 2.73
N GLN A 73 -14.91 -18.09 1.96
CA GLN A 73 -14.77 -16.69 1.52
C GLN A 73 -14.55 -15.74 2.69
N LYS A 74 -15.21 -15.98 3.82
CA LYS A 74 -15.07 -15.14 5.02
C LYS A 74 -13.65 -15.20 5.56
N ASP A 75 -13.07 -16.40 5.64
CA ASP A 75 -11.70 -16.58 6.14
C ASP A 75 -10.67 -15.88 5.25
N TYR A 76 -10.85 -15.92 3.92
CA TYR A 76 -9.99 -15.20 3.00
C TYR A 76 -10.12 -13.68 3.14
N VAL A 77 -11.35 -13.16 3.29
CA VAL A 77 -11.58 -11.72 3.49
C VAL A 77 -10.98 -11.25 4.81
N GLU A 78 -11.05 -12.05 5.86
CA GLU A 78 -10.43 -11.74 7.15
C GLU A 78 -8.89 -11.67 7.03
N LEU A 79 -8.27 -12.69 6.44
CA LEU A 79 -6.83 -12.68 6.16
C LEU A 79 -6.40 -11.51 5.25
N PHE A 80 -7.25 -11.14 4.29
CA PHE A 80 -6.99 -10.01 3.42
C PHE A 80 -7.03 -8.68 4.16
N ARG A 81 -7.97 -8.50 5.11
CA ARG A 81 -8.00 -7.31 5.97
C ARG A 81 -6.76 -7.23 6.84
N GLU A 82 -6.36 -8.33 7.47
CA GLU A 82 -5.13 -8.39 8.27
C GLU A 82 -3.90 -8.02 7.43
N GLN A 83 -3.81 -8.55 6.20
CA GLN A 83 -2.73 -8.24 5.28
C GLN A 83 -2.75 -6.77 4.84
N LEU A 84 -3.91 -6.21 4.52
CA LEU A 84 -4.05 -4.79 4.17
C LEU A 84 -3.62 -3.89 5.32
N ASP A 85 -4.06 -4.20 6.55
CA ASP A 85 -3.67 -3.45 7.74
C ASP A 85 -2.15 -3.56 7.99
N SER A 86 -1.56 -4.73 7.73
CA SER A 86 -0.11 -4.93 7.81
C SER A 86 0.67 -4.20 6.71
N GLU A 87 0.14 -4.08 5.49
CA GLU A 87 0.78 -3.35 4.38
C GLU A 87 0.68 -1.83 4.56
N GLU A 88 -0.36 -1.37 5.26
CA GLU A 88 -0.52 0.03 5.64
C GLU A 88 0.40 0.44 6.78
N ALA A 89 0.66 -0.46 7.72
CA ALA A 89 1.61 -0.23 8.79
C ALA A 89 3.02 -0.01 8.21
N PHE A 90 3.66 1.10 8.58
CA PHE A 90 5.02 1.39 8.11
C PHE A 90 6.05 0.43 8.72
N PHE A 91 5.78 -0.06 9.94
CA PHE A 91 6.63 -0.98 10.67
C PHE A 91 5.84 -2.20 11.11
N THR A 92 6.45 -3.39 10.97
CA THR A 92 5.93 -4.62 11.55
C THR A 92 6.66 -4.90 12.86
N MET A 93 5.93 -4.87 13.97
CA MET A 93 6.49 -5.16 15.28
C MET A 93 6.58 -6.66 15.50
N ILE A 94 7.77 -7.13 15.91
CA ILE A 94 8.02 -8.54 16.19
C ILE A 94 8.39 -8.68 17.66
N LYS A 95 7.72 -9.59 18.37
CA LYS A 95 8.02 -9.87 19.78
C LYS A 95 9.42 -10.47 19.90
N ASN A 96 10.27 -9.85 20.71
CA ASN A 96 11.57 -10.40 21.06
C ASN A 96 11.39 -11.55 22.06
N THR A 97 11.60 -12.79 21.59
CA THR A 97 11.51 -14.02 22.41
C THR A 97 12.85 -14.47 22.98
N THR A 98 13.95 -13.84 22.60
CA THR A 98 15.32 -14.26 22.94
C THR A 98 15.98 -13.38 23.99
N ARG A 99 15.29 -12.33 24.48
CA ARG A 99 15.82 -11.43 25.50
C ARG A 99 16.12 -12.18 26.80
N THR A 100 17.36 -12.06 27.25
CA THR A 100 17.85 -12.59 28.54
C THR A 100 18.18 -11.49 29.56
N SER A 101 18.16 -10.22 29.15
CA SER A 101 18.52 -9.08 30.01
C SER A 101 17.34 -8.62 30.88
N GLU A 102 17.61 -8.44 32.18
CA GLU A 102 16.69 -7.88 33.17
C GLU A 102 16.67 -6.35 33.21
N LEU A 103 17.58 -5.69 32.49
CA LEU A 103 17.59 -4.23 32.40
C LEU A 103 16.30 -3.71 31.79
N GLU A 104 15.98 -2.43 31.98
CA GLU A 104 14.81 -1.82 31.36
C GLU A 104 14.96 -1.80 29.81
N PRO A 105 13.91 -2.17 29.04
CA PRO A 105 13.91 -1.99 27.60
C PRO A 105 14.15 -0.53 27.18
N MET A 106 14.87 -0.35 26.07
CA MET A 106 15.02 0.95 25.43
C MET A 106 13.67 1.62 25.14
N GLU A 107 12.67 0.84 24.75
CA GLU A 107 11.32 1.33 24.44
C GLU A 107 10.68 2.03 25.65
N LYS A 108 10.85 1.47 26.86
CA LYS A 108 10.35 2.07 28.10
C LYS A 108 11.13 3.33 28.49
N LEU A 109 12.45 3.32 28.29
CA LEU A 109 13.27 4.51 28.53
C LEU A 109 12.84 5.67 27.62
N ILE A 110 12.64 5.39 26.34
CA ILE A 110 12.18 6.38 25.35
C ILE A 110 10.80 6.94 25.72
N GLU A 111 9.89 6.08 26.17
CA GLU A 111 8.57 6.49 26.66
C GLU A 111 8.69 7.37 27.91
N SER A 112 9.54 7.01 28.87
CA SER A 112 9.77 7.82 30.09
C SER A 112 10.37 9.20 29.82
N TRP A 113 10.99 9.39 28.66
CA TRP A 113 11.56 10.66 28.23
C TRP A 113 10.61 11.50 27.38
N GLU A 114 9.37 11.04 27.17
CA GLU A 114 8.33 11.79 26.45
C GLU A 114 8.78 12.20 25.03
N TRP A 115 9.56 11.34 24.37
CA TRP A 115 10.14 11.65 23.06
C TRP A 115 9.07 11.87 21.99
N LYS A 116 7.95 11.15 22.06
CA LYS A 116 6.85 11.31 21.12
C LYS A 116 6.29 12.72 21.20
N GLU A 117 5.97 13.17 22.40
CA GLU A 117 5.39 14.46 22.71
C GLU A 117 6.33 15.57 22.23
N HIS A 118 7.61 15.47 22.54
CA HIS A 118 8.61 16.42 22.06
C HIS A 118 8.79 16.43 20.53
N ILE A 119 8.66 15.28 19.86
CA ILE A 119 8.69 15.23 18.40
C ILE A 119 7.43 15.91 17.82
N GLU A 120 6.26 15.60 18.37
CA GLU A 120 4.98 16.17 17.95
C GLU A 120 4.95 17.70 18.11
N GLU A 121 5.36 18.22 19.27
CA GLU A 121 5.48 19.65 19.55
C GLU A 121 6.42 20.33 18.54
N ASN A 122 7.57 19.71 18.27
CA ASN A 122 8.51 20.24 17.28
C ASN A 122 7.93 20.25 15.86
N LEU A 123 7.21 19.20 15.46
CA LEU A 123 6.54 19.15 14.16
C LEU A 123 5.50 20.27 14.03
N ASN A 124 4.64 20.42 15.04
CA ASN A 124 3.62 21.47 15.07
C ASN A 124 4.25 22.87 14.96
N ARG A 125 5.32 23.12 15.73
CA ARG A 125 6.07 24.37 15.68
C ARG A 125 6.65 24.64 14.29
N ILE A 126 7.30 23.65 13.67
CA ILE A 126 7.90 23.80 12.34
C ILE A 126 6.83 24.09 11.28
N ILE A 127 5.69 23.41 11.34
CA ILE A 127 4.59 23.61 10.37
C ILE A 127 3.99 25.01 10.50
N ALA A 128 3.86 25.52 11.73
CA ALA A 128 3.34 26.86 11.98
C ALA A 128 4.32 27.95 11.51
N GLU A 129 5.56 27.89 11.99
CA GLU A 129 6.52 29.00 11.95
C GLU A 129 7.37 29.04 10.67
N LYS A 130 7.65 27.88 10.05
CA LYS A 130 8.60 27.84 8.95
C LYS A 130 7.98 28.42 7.66
N PRO A 131 8.68 29.34 6.97
CA PRO A 131 8.21 29.84 5.68
C PRO A 131 8.19 28.67 4.67
N MET A 132 7.01 28.45 4.08
CA MET A 132 6.73 27.35 3.15
C MET A 132 5.87 27.86 2.00
N SER A 133 5.97 27.21 0.84
CA SER A 133 5.02 27.47 -0.25
C SER A 133 3.59 27.10 0.19
N LYS A 134 2.58 27.72 -0.43
CA LYS A 134 1.17 27.50 -0.10
C LYS A 134 0.81 26.01 -0.19
N GLU A 135 1.37 25.33 -1.18
CA GLU A 135 1.14 23.91 -1.45
C GLU A 135 1.67 23.00 -0.35
N LEU A 136 2.90 23.25 0.10
CA LEU A 136 3.50 22.49 1.20
C LEU A 136 2.75 22.75 2.50
N ARG A 137 2.31 23.98 2.73
CA ARG A 137 1.50 24.32 3.90
C ARG A 137 0.16 23.57 3.91
N THR A 138 -0.55 23.53 2.78
CA THR A 138 -1.78 22.72 2.65
C THR A 138 -1.51 21.23 2.89
N PHE A 139 -0.40 20.70 2.36
CA PHE A 139 -0.02 19.32 2.55
C PHE A 139 0.20 18.99 4.03
N PHE A 140 1.06 19.74 4.73
CA PHE A 140 1.37 19.51 6.15
C PHE A 140 0.18 19.78 7.07
N ASN A 141 -0.70 20.74 6.75
CA ASN A 141 -1.92 20.99 7.52
C ASN A 141 -2.91 19.82 7.50
N ASN A 142 -2.81 18.92 6.52
CA ASN A 142 -3.68 17.76 6.39
C ASN A 142 -3.05 16.47 6.98
N ILE A 143 -1.82 16.54 7.46
CA ILE A 143 -1.13 15.41 8.08
C ILE A 143 -1.45 15.40 9.57
N ASP A 144 -1.76 14.21 10.09
CA ASP A 144 -1.83 13.99 11.54
C ASP A 144 -0.41 14.02 12.12
N THR A 145 -0.10 15.08 12.88
CA THR A 145 1.23 15.28 13.45
C THR A 145 1.53 14.31 14.59
N LYS A 146 0.50 13.80 15.27
CA LYS A 146 0.64 12.77 16.29
C LYS A 146 1.01 11.42 15.66
N GLU A 147 0.30 11.03 14.61
CA GLU A 147 0.62 9.80 13.86
C GLU A 147 2.00 9.89 13.18
N CYS A 148 2.37 11.09 12.73
CA CYS A 148 3.72 11.37 12.26
C CYS A 148 4.77 11.15 13.35
N ALA A 149 4.58 11.73 14.53
CA ALA A 149 5.47 11.56 15.67
C ALA A 149 5.62 10.08 16.06
N ASP A 150 4.53 9.32 16.09
CA ASP A 150 4.55 7.87 16.34
C ASP A 150 5.44 7.12 15.34
N ASN A 151 5.25 7.35 14.04
CA ASN A 151 6.04 6.69 13.01
C ASN A 151 7.51 7.13 13.03
N LEU A 152 7.80 8.40 13.35
CA LEU A 152 9.18 8.87 13.52
C LEU A 152 9.85 8.26 14.75
N LEU A 153 9.10 8.05 15.84
CA LEU A 153 9.61 7.37 17.02
C LEU A 153 9.96 5.91 16.73
N LEU A 154 9.08 5.19 16.03
CA LEU A 154 9.34 3.81 15.60
C LEU A 154 10.57 3.72 14.68
N LEU A 155 10.74 4.70 13.79
CA LEU A 155 11.96 4.81 12.98
C LEU A 155 13.20 4.95 13.86
N LEU A 156 13.18 5.87 14.83
CA LEU A 156 14.28 6.07 15.79
C LEU A 156 14.58 4.80 16.60
N GLN A 157 13.56 4.14 17.13
CA GLN A 157 13.71 2.86 17.84
C GLN A 157 14.37 1.81 16.93
N SER A 158 13.90 1.66 15.69
CA SER A 158 14.47 0.70 14.74
C SER A 158 15.95 0.95 14.44
N ILE A 159 16.37 2.21 14.44
CA ILE A 159 17.76 2.64 14.24
C ILE A 159 18.60 2.32 15.47
N LEU A 160 18.10 2.65 16.65
CA LEU A 160 18.81 2.39 17.90
C LEU A 160 19.01 0.87 18.11
N CYS A 161 18.05 0.04 17.68
CA CYS A 161 18.19 -1.42 17.65
C CYS A 161 19.33 -1.92 16.76
N ARG A 162 19.81 -1.14 15.78
CA ARG A 162 20.95 -1.52 14.91
C ARG A 162 22.32 -1.22 15.55
N GLY A 163 22.35 -0.48 16.66
CA GLY A 163 23.59 -0.10 17.37
C GLY A 163 24.32 1.12 16.79
N GLN A 164 25.26 1.67 17.56
CA GLN A 164 25.92 2.97 17.33
C GLN A 164 26.77 3.10 16.05
N ARG A 165 27.12 2.01 15.36
CA ARG A 165 28.19 2.06 14.33
C ARG A 165 27.75 2.30 12.89
N SER A 166 26.46 2.35 12.55
CA SER A 166 26.09 2.41 11.13
C SER A 166 24.60 2.67 10.89
N VAL A 167 24.13 3.89 11.14
CA VAL A 167 22.95 4.37 10.41
C VAL A 167 23.39 5.51 9.50
N PRO A 168 23.66 5.21 8.21
CA PRO A 168 23.93 6.25 7.24
C PRO A 168 22.73 7.19 7.16
N ILE A 169 22.96 8.49 7.27
CA ILE A 169 21.93 9.52 7.04
C ILE A 169 21.22 9.35 5.68
N VAL A 170 21.89 8.70 4.73
CA VAL A 170 21.34 8.33 3.42
C VAL A 170 20.18 7.34 3.54
N GLU A 171 20.23 6.38 4.45
CA GLU A 171 19.12 5.45 4.70
C GLU A 171 17.94 6.19 5.34
N LEU A 172 18.22 7.07 6.29
CA LEU A 172 17.21 7.93 6.90
C LEU A 172 16.48 8.76 5.86
N ASN A 173 17.22 9.42 4.97
CA ASN A 173 16.66 10.23 3.91
C ASN A 173 15.80 9.45 2.91
N LYS A 174 15.91 8.12 2.84
CA LYS A 174 15.02 7.28 2.02
C LYS A 174 13.73 6.91 2.75
N VAL A 175 13.77 6.79 4.07
CA VAL A 175 12.67 6.29 4.90
C VAL A 175 11.77 7.44 5.36
N PHE A 176 12.37 8.53 5.87
CA PHE A 176 11.64 9.69 6.38
C PHE A 176 10.59 10.24 5.39
N PRO A 177 10.91 10.54 4.12
CA PRO A 177 9.92 11.06 3.18
C PRO A 177 8.77 10.10 2.91
N ARG A 178 9.01 8.77 2.99
CA ARG A 178 7.97 7.76 2.77
C ARG A 178 6.94 7.76 3.90
N ILE A 179 7.37 7.92 5.15
CA ILE A 179 6.47 8.06 6.31
C ILE A 179 5.51 9.22 6.05
N ILE A 180 6.06 10.40 5.74
CA ILE A 180 5.27 11.62 5.51
C ILE A 180 4.31 11.46 4.32
N ILE A 181 4.74 10.84 3.23
CA ILE A 181 3.88 10.61 2.06
C ILE A 181 2.75 9.63 2.37
N ASN A 182 3.03 8.56 3.13
CA ASN A 182 2.02 7.57 3.49
C ASN A 182 0.93 8.16 4.40
N LEU A 183 1.29 9.04 5.33
CA LEU A 183 0.32 9.75 6.18
C LEU A 183 -0.62 10.65 5.38
N TYR A 184 -0.19 11.11 4.21
CA TYR A 184 -1.04 11.89 3.32
C TYR A 184 -1.99 11.04 2.47
N ARG A 185 -1.80 9.72 2.43
CA ARG A 185 -2.60 8.79 1.61
C ARG A 185 -4.09 8.87 1.96
N ASP A 186 -4.41 8.82 3.24
CA ASP A 186 -5.79 8.81 3.70
C ASP A 186 -6.48 10.18 3.55
N PRO A 187 -5.85 11.31 3.91
CA PRO A 187 -6.34 12.63 3.52
C PRO A 187 -6.61 12.76 2.01
N PHE A 188 -5.74 12.19 1.18
CA PHE A 188 -5.91 12.18 -0.27
C PHE A 188 -7.13 11.37 -0.73
N PHE A 189 -7.34 10.15 -0.20
CA PHE A 189 -8.52 9.35 -0.54
C PHE A 189 -9.82 9.98 -0.02
N ARG A 190 -9.78 10.60 1.17
CA ARG A 190 -10.92 11.38 1.70
C ARG A 190 -11.27 12.56 0.79
N LEU A 191 -10.27 13.28 0.27
CA LEU A 191 -10.48 14.38 -0.69
C LEU A 191 -11.19 13.89 -1.97
N LEU A 192 -10.92 12.65 -2.39
CA LEU A 192 -11.56 12.03 -3.55
C LEU A 192 -12.92 11.37 -3.22
N SER A 193 -13.33 11.36 -1.96
CA SER A 193 -14.52 10.62 -1.48
C SER A 193 -14.47 9.13 -1.87
N VAL A 194 -13.28 8.53 -1.83
CA VAL A 194 -13.05 7.13 -2.19
C VAL A 194 -12.86 6.29 -0.92
N GLU A 195 -13.75 5.33 -0.72
CA GLU A 195 -13.63 4.30 0.33
C GLU A 195 -12.67 3.19 -0.13
N TYR A 196 -11.36 3.48 -0.19
CA TYR A 196 -10.35 2.59 -0.77
C TYR A 196 -10.41 1.16 -0.23
N LYS A 197 -10.37 0.98 1.10
CA LYS A 197 -10.41 -0.34 1.76
C LYS A 197 -11.66 -1.15 1.40
N LYS A 198 -12.81 -0.49 1.35
CA LYS A 198 -14.07 -1.15 1.02
C LYS A 198 -14.11 -1.56 -0.45
N ASN A 199 -13.66 -0.69 -1.35
CA ASN A 199 -13.62 -0.98 -2.79
C ASN A 199 -12.66 -2.13 -3.10
N ILE A 200 -11.46 -2.14 -2.50
CA ILE A 200 -10.50 -3.23 -2.71
C ILE A 200 -11.00 -4.54 -2.07
N GLU A 201 -11.70 -4.49 -0.92
CA GLU A 201 -12.34 -5.67 -0.33
C GLU A 201 -13.44 -6.25 -1.22
N LEU A 202 -14.28 -5.41 -1.84
CA LEU A 202 -15.30 -5.85 -2.78
C LEU A 202 -14.67 -6.53 -4.01
N LEU A 203 -13.62 -5.94 -4.57
CA LEU A 203 -12.85 -6.55 -5.65
C LEU A 203 -12.24 -7.89 -5.22
N PHE A 204 -11.63 -7.93 -4.03
CA PHE A 204 -11.02 -9.14 -3.49
C PHE A 204 -12.04 -10.26 -3.26
N LYS A 205 -13.27 -9.93 -2.82
CA LYS A 205 -14.37 -10.90 -2.68
C LYS A 205 -14.73 -11.58 -3.99
N GLU A 206 -14.67 -10.86 -5.11
CA GLU A 206 -14.86 -11.43 -6.45
C GLU A 206 -13.64 -12.24 -6.88
N TYR A 207 -12.43 -11.71 -6.66
CA TYR A 207 -11.18 -12.39 -6.98
C TYR A 207 -11.06 -13.76 -6.31
N ILE A 208 -11.40 -13.88 -5.02
CA ILE A 208 -11.26 -15.15 -4.31
C ILE A 208 -12.17 -16.26 -4.84
N LYS A 209 -13.20 -15.93 -5.65
CA LYS A 209 -14.07 -16.94 -6.26
C LYS A 209 -13.26 -17.87 -7.15
N TYR A 210 -12.12 -17.42 -7.66
CA TYR A 210 -11.14 -18.27 -8.33
C TYR A 210 -10.75 -19.50 -7.49
N TYR A 211 -10.52 -19.32 -6.18
CA TYR A 211 -10.08 -20.39 -5.28
C TYR A 211 -11.25 -21.19 -4.71
N LEU A 212 -12.47 -20.66 -4.74
CA LEU A 212 -13.65 -21.31 -4.16
C LEU A 212 -14.55 -22.00 -5.19
N ASP A 213 -14.61 -21.50 -6.42
CA ASP A 213 -15.41 -22.05 -7.50
C ASP A 213 -14.52 -22.75 -8.53
N ARG A 214 -14.61 -24.08 -8.55
CA ARG A 214 -13.86 -24.91 -9.50
C ARG A 214 -14.17 -24.55 -10.95
N ASN A 215 -15.40 -24.14 -11.28
CA ASN A 215 -15.77 -23.79 -12.65
C ASN A 215 -15.02 -22.54 -13.14
N ILE A 216 -14.80 -21.57 -12.26
CA ILE A 216 -14.01 -20.39 -12.55
C ILE A 216 -12.54 -20.80 -12.74
N SER A 217 -11.98 -21.57 -11.81
CA SER A 217 -10.57 -22.00 -11.87
C SER A 217 -10.21 -22.86 -13.09
N LYS A 218 -11.19 -23.55 -13.69
CA LYS A 218 -11.00 -24.34 -14.91
C LYS A 218 -11.00 -23.50 -16.18
N ARG A 219 -11.72 -22.37 -16.17
CA ARG A 219 -11.93 -21.51 -17.35
C ARG A 219 -10.92 -20.38 -17.45
N TYR A 220 -10.40 -19.93 -16.31
CA TYR A 220 -9.53 -18.76 -16.23
C TYR A 220 -8.21 -19.12 -15.56
N THR A 221 -7.14 -18.40 -15.92
CA THR A 221 -5.96 -18.33 -15.05
C THR A 221 -6.23 -17.35 -13.91
N ILE A 222 -5.40 -17.40 -12.84
CA ILE A 222 -5.50 -16.43 -11.73
C ILE A 222 -5.42 -14.99 -12.23
N ARG A 223 -4.55 -14.74 -13.22
CA ARG A 223 -4.34 -13.40 -13.78
C ARG A 223 -5.52 -12.94 -14.63
N ASP A 224 -6.16 -13.83 -15.38
CA ASP A 224 -7.30 -13.46 -16.22
C ASP A 224 -8.55 -13.16 -15.40
N TRP A 225 -8.65 -13.77 -14.23
CA TRP A 225 -9.74 -13.52 -13.29
C TRP A 225 -9.58 -12.23 -12.48
N TRP A 226 -8.33 -11.77 -12.29
CA TRP A 226 -8.01 -10.51 -11.62
C TRP A 226 -8.18 -9.31 -12.56
#